data_AF-A0AAN9G9V1-F1
#
_entry.id   AF-A0AAN9G9V1-F1
#
_cell.length_a   1.000
_cell.length_b   1.000
_cell.length_c   1.000
_cell.angle_alpha   90.00
_cell.angle_beta   90.00
_cell.angle_gamma   90.00
#
_symmetry.space_group_name_H-M   'P 1'
#
loop_
_entity.id
_entity.type
_entity.pdbx_description
1 polymer ?
#
loop_
_entity_poly.entity_id
_entity_poly.type
_entity_poly.pdbx_seq_one_letter_code
_entity_poly.pdbx_strand_id
1 'polypeptide(L)'
;MAVEHLTGTRGLCLQRIIQWTDGCASQYKSKGPFADISHAFQDYGVAFERHFFGSRHGKGPSDGESAVIKSHAFNATKAGRADIATAEDLYYYCQTSALNKQPHDEDQCHHLLRTFFWVAEGEILRQRGRQVQTLKGTRSLHAVRCVEANTVATRDLSCMCDACLSGIGECSNIESVAPWQNQVLKAVAPAQPAARRQQIQQRVRRQLAVRANRPPAHVVRAAAANRQLFVSDTSDTDSSSPPSLPPPSPEAAADPPDEPQSTMDDVQEPSDTDNIHPLPSPTPAADPPDEPQSPMDVSGVSSPDPRTAPPVDVAQPRKLTVNDCVVVRYPDRKYPGIILECVGTAFKVNFLRPHKTKSATFVYPDPPDVQIVVPEMVIATAIELLPCNSSFREWTVTGFGGPWTN
;
A
#
# COMPACT_ATOMS: atom_id res chain seq x y z
N MET A 1 11.65 -13.84 9.72
CA MET A 1 11.01 -13.88 8.38
C MET A 1 11.30 -12.65 7.52
N ALA A 2 10.50 -11.57 7.48
CA ALA A 2 10.72 -10.51 6.48
C ALA A 2 12.08 -9.79 6.63
N VAL A 3 12.41 -9.32 7.85
CA VAL A 3 13.70 -8.67 8.15
C VAL A 3 14.87 -9.62 7.88
N GLU A 4 14.76 -10.84 8.38
CA GLU A 4 15.74 -11.92 8.19
C GLU A 4 15.96 -12.27 6.72
N HIS A 5 14.92 -12.30 5.90
CA HIS A 5 15.05 -12.52 4.46
C HIS A 5 15.77 -11.36 3.77
N LEU A 6 15.35 -10.12 4.07
CA LEU A 6 15.95 -8.94 3.46
C LEU A 6 17.44 -8.79 3.86
N THR A 7 17.78 -9.07 5.11
CA THR A 7 19.15 -8.96 5.61
C THR A 7 20.00 -10.20 5.25
N GLY A 8 19.55 -11.39 5.63
CA GLY A 8 20.29 -12.63 5.48
C GLY A 8 20.29 -13.21 4.07
N THR A 9 19.15 -13.19 3.37
CA THR A 9 19.07 -13.74 2.00
C THR A 9 19.42 -12.70 0.94
N ARG A 10 18.94 -11.47 1.08
CA ARG A 10 19.14 -10.41 0.08
C ARG A 10 20.35 -9.53 0.38
N GLY A 11 21.03 -9.70 1.51
CA GLY A 11 22.23 -8.94 1.87
C GLY A 11 21.97 -7.44 2.10
N LEU A 12 20.72 -7.03 2.33
CA LEU A 12 20.36 -5.62 2.47
C LEU A 12 20.65 -5.14 3.90
N CYS A 13 21.29 -3.97 4.01
CA CYS A 13 21.46 -3.29 5.29
C CYS A 13 20.18 -2.49 5.62
N LEU A 14 19.33 -3.05 6.48
CA LEU A 14 18.11 -2.38 6.93
C LEU A 14 18.40 -1.49 8.14
N GLN A 15 18.24 -0.17 7.95
CA GLN A 15 18.38 0.79 9.05
C GLN A 15 17.05 1.01 9.78
N ARG A 16 15.94 1.07 9.03
CA ARG A 16 14.62 1.44 9.56
C ARG A 16 13.49 0.85 8.73
N ILE A 17 12.37 0.54 9.39
CA ILE A 17 11.11 0.13 8.76
C ILE A 17 10.04 1.17 9.07
N ILE A 18 9.45 1.74 8.04
CA ILE A 18 8.31 2.66 8.13
C ILE A 18 7.08 1.92 7.64
N GLN A 19 6.17 1.61 8.56
CA GLN A 19 4.92 0.95 8.25
C GLN A 19 3.78 1.96 8.14
N TRP A 20 3.05 1.93 7.04
CA TRP A 20 1.80 2.67 6.90
C TRP A 20 0.61 1.75 7.13
N THR A 21 -0.41 2.25 7.82
CA THR A 21 -1.61 1.47 8.13
C THR A 21 -2.84 2.35 8.31
N ASP A 22 -4.02 1.74 8.21
CA ASP A 22 -5.31 2.38 8.45
C ASP A 22 -5.33 3.15 9.77
N GLY A 23 -6.12 4.23 9.82
CA GLY A 23 -6.07 5.23 10.89
C GLY A 23 -6.13 4.63 12.31
N CYS A 24 -5.40 5.19 13.26
CA CYS A 24 -5.27 4.59 14.60
C CYS A 24 -6.63 4.42 15.30
N ALA A 25 -7.61 5.26 14.97
CA ALA A 25 -8.97 5.15 15.44
C ALA A 25 -9.72 3.88 15.00
N SER A 26 -9.32 3.20 13.92
CA SER A 26 -9.85 1.87 13.56
C SER A 26 -9.13 0.74 14.31
N GLN A 27 -7.93 1.00 14.83
CA GLN A 27 -7.07 0.06 15.55
C GLN A 27 -7.11 0.21 17.08
N TYR A 28 -7.93 1.14 17.60
CA TYR A 28 -7.99 1.61 18.99
C TYR A 28 -8.18 0.53 20.07
N LYS A 29 -8.65 -0.67 19.71
CA LYS A 29 -8.80 -1.81 20.64
C LYS A 29 -7.54 -2.67 20.77
N SER A 30 -6.52 -2.42 19.96
CA SER A 30 -5.34 -3.27 19.88
C SER A 30 -4.18 -2.69 20.72
N LYS A 31 -4.04 -3.19 21.95
CA LYS A 31 -2.88 -2.93 22.83
C LYS A 31 -1.60 -3.64 22.36
N GLY A 32 -1.75 -4.78 21.70
CA GLY A 32 -0.64 -5.62 21.23
C GLY A 32 0.30 -4.90 20.27
N PRO A 33 -0.20 -4.22 19.22
CA PRO A 33 0.67 -3.61 18.24
C PRO A 33 1.59 -2.51 18.79
N PHE A 34 1.16 -1.72 19.78
CA PHE A 34 2.06 -0.75 20.43
C PHE A 34 3.17 -1.44 21.22
N ALA A 35 2.86 -2.55 21.89
CA ALA A 35 3.86 -3.39 22.55
C ALA A 35 4.80 -4.06 21.54
N ASP A 36 4.29 -4.51 20.39
CA ASP A 36 5.12 -5.08 19.33
C ASP A 36 6.06 -4.03 18.73
N ILE A 37 5.60 -2.79 18.55
CA ILE A 37 6.46 -1.67 18.09
C ILE A 37 7.54 -1.38 19.13
N SER A 38 7.21 -1.26 20.43
CA SER A 38 8.22 -0.93 21.45
C SER A 38 9.35 -1.96 21.54
N HIS A 39 9.05 -3.23 21.27
CA HIS A 39 10.05 -4.31 21.29
C HIS A 39 10.65 -4.61 19.91
N ALA A 40 10.23 -3.92 18.83
CA ALA A 40 10.65 -4.24 17.48
C ALA A 40 12.18 -4.18 17.29
N PHE A 41 12.84 -3.21 17.93
CA PHE A 41 14.30 -3.11 17.88
C PHE A 41 14.98 -4.30 18.58
N GLN A 42 14.47 -4.74 19.73
CA GLN A 42 14.99 -5.91 20.43
C GLN A 42 14.74 -7.21 19.65
N ASP A 43 13.57 -7.32 19.01
CA ASP A 43 13.15 -8.52 18.29
C ASP A 43 13.85 -8.68 16.93
N TYR A 44 14.13 -7.57 16.25
CA TYR A 44 14.57 -7.59 14.84
C TYR A 44 15.89 -6.85 14.59
N GLY A 45 16.42 -6.11 15.56
CA GLY A 45 17.63 -5.30 15.40
C GLY A 45 17.46 -4.06 14.50
N VAL A 46 16.21 -3.69 14.15
CA VAL A 46 15.91 -2.61 13.20
C VAL A 46 14.91 -1.63 13.82
N ALA A 47 15.14 -0.34 13.63
CA ALA A 47 14.23 0.70 14.10
C ALA A 47 12.88 0.62 13.38
N PHE A 48 11.79 0.77 14.11
CA PHE A 48 10.44 0.58 13.59
C PHE A 48 9.56 1.79 13.86
N GLU A 49 8.90 2.28 12.82
CA GLU A 49 7.92 3.35 12.88
C GLU A 49 6.62 2.90 12.24
N ARG A 50 5.51 3.37 12.80
CA ARG A 50 4.18 3.15 12.26
C ARG A 50 3.46 4.48 12.12
N HIS A 51 2.98 4.72 10.91
CA HIS A 51 2.21 5.88 10.53
C HIS A 51 0.79 5.46 10.18
N PHE A 52 -0.17 6.26 10.61
CA PHE A 52 -1.58 6.03 10.45
C PHE A 52 -2.16 7.02 9.45
N PHE A 53 -2.97 6.53 8.51
CA PHE A 53 -3.66 7.41 7.56
C PHE A 53 -4.76 8.22 8.23
N GLY A 54 -4.77 9.54 8.00
CA GLY A 54 -5.80 10.44 8.53
C GLY A 54 -7.21 10.10 8.04
N SER A 55 -7.33 9.58 6.81
CA SER A 55 -8.59 9.11 6.20
C SER A 55 -9.18 7.86 6.87
N ARG A 56 -8.46 7.24 7.82
CA ARG A 56 -8.78 5.95 8.47
C ARG A 56 -8.76 4.72 7.57
N HIS A 57 -8.91 4.90 6.26
CA HIS A 57 -8.80 3.87 5.25
C HIS A 57 -7.74 4.31 4.25
N GLY A 58 -6.54 3.78 4.40
CA GLY A 58 -5.45 4.03 3.50
C GLY A 58 -5.32 2.91 2.49
N LYS A 59 -5.09 3.28 1.24
CA LYS A 59 -4.63 2.34 0.22
C LYS A 59 -3.13 2.54 0.06
N GLY A 60 -2.36 1.47 0.26
CA GLY A 60 -0.91 1.49 0.16
C GLY A 60 -0.39 0.64 -1.00
N PRO A 61 0.93 0.66 -1.25
CA PRO A 61 1.56 -0.22 -2.23
C PRO A 61 1.21 -1.71 -2.03
N SER A 62 0.99 -2.13 -0.77
CA SER A 62 0.57 -3.50 -0.44
C SER A 62 -0.77 -3.90 -1.06
N ASP A 63 -1.71 -2.95 -1.20
CA ASP A 63 -3.02 -3.25 -1.80
C ASP A 63 -2.88 -3.59 -3.28
N GLY A 64 -2.02 -2.85 -4.00
CA GLY A 64 -1.68 -3.10 -5.40
C GLY A 64 -1.06 -4.50 -5.58
N GLU A 65 -0.09 -4.85 -4.75
CA GLU A 65 0.52 -6.19 -4.79
C GLU A 65 -0.47 -7.31 -4.46
N SER A 66 -1.36 -7.09 -3.48
CA SER A 66 -2.41 -8.05 -3.17
C SER A 66 -3.41 -8.22 -4.32
N ALA A 67 -3.70 -7.13 -5.06
CA ALA A 67 -4.60 -7.16 -6.21
C ALA A 67 -3.99 -7.99 -7.35
N VAL A 68 -2.69 -7.84 -7.62
CA VAL A 68 -1.98 -8.66 -8.62
C VAL A 68 -2.12 -10.15 -8.29
N ILE A 69 -1.81 -10.56 -7.05
CA ILE A 69 -1.90 -11.96 -6.63
C ILE A 69 -3.33 -12.49 -6.77
N LYS A 70 -4.33 -11.72 -6.30
CA LYS A 70 -5.75 -12.09 -6.39
C LYS A 70 -6.21 -12.24 -7.84
N SER A 71 -5.87 -11.30 -8.71
CA SER A 71 -6.22 -11.37 -10.13
C SER A 71 -5.60 -12.59 -10.82
N HIS A 72 -4.34 -12.90 -10.52
CA HIS A 72 -3.67 -14.08 -11.07
C HIS A 72 -4.32 -15.39 -10.60
N ALA A 73 -4.58 -15.53 -9.29
CA ALA A 73 -5.23 -16.71 -8.76
C ALA A 73 -6.65 -16.86 -9.34
N PHE A 74 -7.44 -15.79 -9.32
CA PHE A 74 -8.80 -15.77 -9.86
C PHE A 74 -8.85 -16.19 -11.33
N ASN A 75 -7.97 -15.62 -12.17
CA ASN A 75 -7.93 -15.94 -13.60
C ASN A 75 -7.45 -17.37 -13.86
N ALA A 76 -6.54 -17.91 -13.04
CA ALA A 76 -6.10 -19.30 -13.18
C ALA A 76 -7.23 -20.28 -12.81
N THR A 77 -7.96 -20.03 -11.72
CA THR A 77 -9.11 -20.83 -11.32
C THR A 77 -10.26 -20.72 -12.32
N LYS A 78 -10.59 -19.50 -12.78
CA LYS A 78 -11.64 -19.28 -13.78
C LYS A 78 -11.34 -19.98 -15.11
N ALA A 79 -10.07 -20.03 -15.51
CA ALA A 79 -9.62 -20.71 -16.73
C ALA A 79 -9.43 -22.23 -16.57
N GLY A 80 -9.70 -22.80 -15.39
CA GLY A 80 -9.45 -24.23 -15.11
C GLY A 80 -7.97 -24.62 -15.12
N ARG A 81 -7.05 -23.66 -14.97
CA ARG A 81 -5.59 -23.90 -14.98
C ARG A 81 -5.03 -24.22 -13.60
N ALA A 82 -5.74 -23.88 -12.53
CA ALA A 82 -5.37 -24.19 -11.16
C ALA A 82 -6.62 -24.35 -10.29
N ASP A 83 -6.64 -25.35 -9.41
CA ASP A 83 -7.63 -25.48 -8.35
C ASP A 83 -7.04 -24.91 -7.05
N ILE A 84 -7.55 -23.76 -6.60
CA ILE A 84 -7.01 -23.01 -5.45
C ILE A 84 -8.12 -22.92 -4.40
N ALA A 85 -8.18 -23.92 -3.51
CA ALA A 85 -9.22 -24.03 -2.50
C ALA A 85 -8.75 -23.59 -1.11
N THR A 86 -7.44 -23.66 -0.85
CA THR A 86 -6.82 -23.40 0.44
C THR A 86 -5.71 -22.35 0.36
N ALA A 87 -5.27 -21.85 1.52
CA ALA A 87 -4.13 -20.95 1.60
C ALA A 87 -2.82 -21.63 1.16
N GLU A 88 -2.71 -22.93 1.41
CA GLU A 88 -1.57 -23.74 0.99
C GLU A 88 -1.53 -23.89 -0.53
N ASP A 89 -2.69 -24.16 -1.18
CA ASP A 89 -2.80 -24.19 -2.64
C ASP A 89 -2.40 -22.84 -3.25
N LEU A 90 -2.84 -21.73 -2.64
CA LEU A 90 -2.48 -20.39 -3.10
C LEU A 90 -0.97 -20.16 -2.98
N TYR A 91 -0.34 -20.60 -1.89
CA TYR A 91 1.10 -20.50 -1.70
C TYR A 91 1.86 -21.30 -2.76
N TYR A 92 1.51 -22.57 -2.99
CA TYR A 92 2.15 -23.39 -4.01
C TYR A 92 1.92 -22.86 -5.42
N TYR A 93 0.72 -22.36 -5.73
CA TYR A 93 0.43 -21.66 -6.98
C TYR A 93 1.33 -20.44 -7.16
N CYS A 94 1.49 -19.62 -6.12
CA CYS A 94 2.37 -18.45 -6.18
C CYS A 94 3.84 -18.84 -6.41
N GLN A 95 4.32 -19.91 -5.79
CA GLN A 95 5.70 -20.39 -5.94
C GLN A 95 6.00 -20.97 -7.32
N THR A 96 5.02 -21.62 -7.96
CA THR A 96 5.18 -22.32 -9.24
C THR A 96 4.76 -21.48 -10.45
N SER A 97 3.98 -20.42 -10.22
CA SER A 97 3.59 -19.48 -11.28
C SER A 97 4.69 -18.48 -11.61
N ALA A 98 4.51 -17.76 -12.71
CA ALA A 98 5.38 -16.65 -13.12
C ALA A 98 5.39 -15.45 -12.15
N LEU A 99 4.69 -15.53 -11.01
CA LEU A 99 4.69 -14.51 -9.96
C LEU A 99 5.96 -14.56 -9.10
N ASN A 100 6.50 -15.76 -8.85
CA ASN A 100 7.74 -15.96 -8.10
C ASN A 100 8.94 -15.91 -9.05
N LYS A 101 9.35 -14.69 -9.40
CA LYS A 101 10.53 -14.48 -10.24
C LYS A 101 11.79 -14.52 -9.38
N GLN A 102 12.78 -15.28 -9.82
CA GLN A 102 14.14 -15.13 -9.30
C GLN A 102 14.74 -13.84 -9.85
N PRO A 103 15.58 -13.13 -9.09
CA PRO A 103 16.41 -12.07 -9.66
C PRO A 103 17.24 -12.66 -10.80
N HIS A 104 17.07 -12.14 -12.01
CA HIS A 104 17.86 -12.50 -13.18
C HIS A 104 18.80 -11.34 -13.48
N ASP A 105 20.11 -11.59 -13.36
CA ASP A 105 21.24 -10.68 -13.57
C ASP A 105 21.18 -9.33 -12.81
N GLU A 106 22.35 -8.73 -12.57
CA GLU A 106 22.51 -7.55 -11.70
C GLU A 106 21.80 -6.28 -12.22
N ASP A 107 21.34 -6.29 -13.48
CA ASP A 107 20.81 -5.12 -14.19
C ASP A 107 19.27 -5.09 -14.34
N GLN A 108 18.52 -6.10 -13.86
CA GLN A 108 17.05 -6.05 -13.96
C GLN A 108 16.35 -5.40 -12.77
N CYS A 109 15.38 -4.56 -13.11
CA CYS A 109 14.45 -3.90 -12.20
C CYS A 109 13.76 -4.89 -11.22
N HIS A 110 14.19 -4.89 -9.96
CA HIS A 110 13.68 -5.76 -8.89
C HIS A 110 12.23 -5.47 -8.46
N HIS A 111 11.57 -4.43 -8.97
CA HIS A 111 10.22 -4.00 -8.55
C HIS A 111 9.11 -5.04 -8.78
N LEU A 112 9.36 -6.09 -9.57
CA LEU A 112 8.42 -7.18 -9.83
C LEU A 112 8.78 -8.50 -9.15
N LEU A 113 9.87 -8.52 -8.37
CA LEU A 113 10.26 -9.71 -7.61
C LEU A 113 9.32 -9.88 -6.42
N ARG A 114 8.76 -11.08 -6.30
CA ARG A 114 7.91 -11.47 -5.17
C ARG A 114 8.51 -12.71 -4.55
N THR A 115 8.62 -12.70 -3.24
CA THR A 115 9.01 -13.86 -2.46
C THR A 115 7.85 -14.21 -1.55
N PHE A 116 7.38 -15.46 -1.65
CA PHE A 116 6.28 -15.96 -0.86
C PHE A 116 6.84 -16.78 0.31
N PHE A 117 6.30 -16.52 1.50
CA PHE A 117 6.61 -17.29 2.71
C PHE A 117 5.35 -18.04 3.13
N TRP A 118 5.45 -19.36 3.27
CA TRP A 118 4.44 -20.11 3.98
C TRP A 118 4.59 -19.81 5.48
N VAL A 119 3.48 -19.51 6.13
CA VAL A 119 3.45 -19.27 7.58
C VAL A 119 2.47 -20.27 8.18
N ALA A 120 3.01 -21.33 8.75
CA ALA A 120 2.21 -22.42 9.28
C ALA A 120 1.47 -22.01 10.57
N GLU A 121 0.43 -22.77 10.91
CA GLU A 121 -0.27 -22.58 12.18
C GLU A 121 0.71 -22.75 13.35
N GLY A 122 0.71 -21.79 14.27
CA GLY A 122 1.58 -21.80 15.45
C GLY A 122 2.93 -21.10 15.29
N GLU A 123 3.41 -20.85 14.07
CA GLU A 123 4.69 -20.13 13.85
C GLU A 123 4.62 -18.67 14.28
N ILE A 124 3.45 -18.04 14.11
CA ILE A 124 3.23 -16.70 14.63
C ILE A 124 3.02 -16.79 16.14
N LEU A 125 4.05 -16.40 16.90
CA LEU A 125 3.94 -16.23 18.34
C LEU A 125 2.99 -15.06 18.67
N ARG A 126 1.70 -15.37 18.78
CA ARG A 126 0.65 -14.38 19.14
C ARG A 126 0.60 -14.08 20.64
N GLN A 127 1.16 -14.97 21.47
CA GLN A 127 1.19 -14.83 22.92
C GLN A 127 2.61 -14.54 23.41
N ARG A 128 3.12 -13.35 23.11
CA ARG A 128 4.52 -12.97 23.39
C ARG A 128 4.79 -12.62 24.85
N GLY A 129 3.87 -12.93 25.78
CA GLY A 129 3.96 -12.52 27.19
C GLY A 129 3.85 -11.00 27.44
N ARG A 130 3.78 -10.18 26.39
CA ARG A 130 3.73 -8.71 26.46
C ARG A 130 2.30 -8.21 26.62
N GLN A 131 1.78 -8.29 27.84
CA GLN A 131 0.49 -7.70 28.19
C GLN A 131 0.72 -6.27 28.68
N VAL A 132 0.23 -5.29 27.92
CA VAL A 132 0.26 -3.87 28.29
C VAL A 132 -1.15 -3.31 28.42
N GLN A 133 -1.31 -2.18 29.11
CA GLN A 133 -2.54 -1.41 29.10
C GLN A 133 -2.69 -0.69 27.76
N THR A 134 -3.93 -0.39 27.38
CA THR A 134 -4.19 0.46 26.22
C THR A 134 -3.59 1.85 26.47
N LEU A 135 -2.78 2.32 25.53
CA LEU A 135 -2.27 3.69 25.56
C LEU A 135 -3.45 4.67 25.48
N LYS A 136 -3.48 5.68 26.35
CA LYS A 136 -4.54 6.69 26.34
C LYS A 136 -4.36 7.62 25.14
N GLY A 137 -5.47 8.13 24.60
CA GLY A 137 -5.41 9.06 23.47
C GLY A 137 -5.03 8.43 22.12
N THR A 138 -4.96 7.09 22.01
CA THR A 138 -4.52 6.43 20.77
C THR A 138 -5.28 6.86 19.51
N ARG A 139 -6.54 7.29 19.64
CA ARG A 139 -7.35 7.75 18.51
C ARG A 139 -6.83 9.03 17.84
N SER A 140 -6.06 9.86 18.54
CA SER A 140 -5.45 11.08 17.99
C SER A 140 -4.05 10.85 17.41
N LEU A 141 -3.45 9.70 17.67
CA LEU A 141 -2.08 9.43 17.25
C LEU A 141 -2.03 9.09 15.76
N HIS A 142 -1.17 9.79 15.04
CA HIS A 142 -0.88 9.49 13.63
C HIS A 142 0.49 8.88 13.42
N ALA A 143 1.42 8.96 14.37
CA ALA A 143 2.70 8.28 14.28
C ALA A 143 3.14 7.71 15.62
N VAL A 144 3.79 6.55 15.57
CA VAL A 144 4.36 5.84 16.72
C VAL A 144 5.67 5.23 16.28
N ARG A 145 6.73 5.35 17.08
CA ARG A 145 8.01 4.68 16.83
C ARG A 145 8.55 3.98 18.07
N CYS A 146 9.36 2.96 17.84
CA CYS A 146 10.07 2.26 18.91
C CYS A 146 11.10 3.19 19.56
N VAL A 147 11.22 3.10 20.89
CA VAL A 147 12.32 3.72 21.64
C VAL A 147 13.09 2.62 22.35
N GLU A 148 12.40 1.89 23.23
CA GLU A 148 12.92 0.74 23.97
C GLU A 148 11.75 -0.15 24.42
N ALA A 149 12.04 -1.29 25.04
CA ALA A 149 11.02 -2.20 25.53
C ALA A 149 10.01 -1.49 26.45
N ASN A 150 8.73 -1.59 26.10
CA ASN A 150 7.62 -0.90 26.78
C ASN A 150 7.63 0.64 26.71
N THR A 151 8.46 1.26 25.88
CA THR A 151 8.42 2.70 25.64
C THR A 151 8.29 2.97 24.14
N VAL A 152 7.32 3.80 23.77
CA VAL A 152 7.15 4.28 22.40
C VAL A 152 7.20 5.79 22.36
N ALA A 153 7.65 6.37 21.26
CA ALA A 153 7.48 7.78 20.99
C ALA A 153 6.28 7.98 20.07
N THR A 154 5.45 8.98 20.35
CA THR A 154 4.20 9.24 19.63
C THR A 154 4.12 10.66 19.10
N ARG A 155 3.35 10.86 18.03
CA ARG A 155 2.94 12.18 17.51
C ARG A 155 1.49 12.16 17.07
N ASP A 156 0.84 13.30 17.20
CA ASP A 156 -0.53 13.52 16.71
C ASP A 156 -0.59 13.64 15.19
N LEU A 157 0.50 14.09 14.54
CA LEU A 157 0.62 14.13 13.08
C LEU A 157 1.87 13.40 12.59
N SER A 158 1.70 12.70 11.46
CA SER A 158 2.82 12.12 10.71
C SER A 158 3.52 13.18 9.88
N CYS A 159 4.85 13.09 9.76
CA CYS A 159 5.63 13.94 8.87
C CYS A 159 6.65 13.09 8.12
N MET A 160 6.80 13.35 6.83
CA MET A 160 7.76 12.71 5.94
C MET A 160 8.61 13.73 5.18
N CYS A 161 8.90 14.88 5.81
CA CYS A 161 9.96 15.76 5.31
C CYS A 161 11.32 15.04 5.37
N ASP A 162 12.31 15.56 4.64
CA ASP A 162 13.64 14.94 4.53
C ASP A 162 14.28 14.68 5.89
N ALA A 163 14.13 15.58 6.87
CA ALA A 163 14.63 15.36 8.21
C ALA A 163 13.94 14.20 8.95
N CYS A 164 12.62 14.06 8.78
CA CYS A 164 11.87 12.94 9.38
C CYS A 164 12.13 11.61 8.65
N LEU A 165 12.43 11.65 7.34
CA LEU A 165 12.77 10.46 6.56
C LEU A 165 14.22 10.00 6.76
N SER A 166 15.18 10.92 6.87
CA SER A 166 16.57 10.59 7.16
C SER A 166 16.81 10.32 8.64
N GLY A 167 15.98 10.89 9.52
CA GLY A 167 16.23 10.93 10.96
C GLY A 167 17.31 11.93 11.36
N ILE A 168 17.72 12.82 10.44
CA ILE A 168 18.81 13.78 10.63
C ILE A 168 18.25 15.20 10.49
N GLY A 169 18.56 16.06 11.47
CA GLY A 169 18.14 17.46 11.47
C GLY A 169 16.74 17.69 12.04
N GLU A 170 16.23 18.91 11.84
CA GLU A 170 14.95 19.36 12.38
C GLU A 170 13.81 19.22 11.37
N CYS A 171 12.61 18.91 11.87
CA CYS A 171 11.43 18.76 11.04
C CYS A 171 11.06 20.11 10.39
N SER A 172 11.01 20.20 9.06
CA SER A 172 10.61 21.43 8.37
C SER A 172 9.19 21.89 8.69
N ASN A 173 8.36 20.98 9.20
CA ASN A 173 6.94 21.22 9.50
C ASN A 173 6.68 21.40 11.01
N ILE A 174 7.63 21.93 11.78
CA ILE A 174 7.48 22.10 13.25
C ILE A 174 6.22 22.87 13.67
N GLU A 175 5.74 23.81 12.84
CA GLU A 175 4.55 24.60 13.13
C GLU A 175 3.27 23.76 13.13
N SER A 176 3.26 22.68 12.35
CA SER A 176 2.11 21.76 12.25
C SER A 176 2.33 20.47 13.04
N VAL A 177 3.58 20.02 13.18
CA VAL A 177 3.93 18.70 13.69
C VAL A 177 4.64 18.83 15.02
N ALA A 178 3.93 18.43 16.08
CA ALA A 178 4.48 18.40 17.43
C ALA A 178 5.75 17.52 17.52
N PRO A 179 6.68 17.84 18.44
CA PRO A 179 7.82 16.99 18.71
C PRO A 179 7.38 15.60 19.18
N TRP A 180 8.27 14.61 19.02
CA TRP A 180 8.01 13.25 19.50
C TRP A 180 7.86 13.24 21.02
N GLN A 181 6.82 12.58 21.52
CA GLN A 181 6.55 12.45 22.96
C GLN A 181 6.70 11.00 23.39
N ASN A 182 7.54 10.75 24.40
CA ASN A 182 7.71 9.40 24.94
C ASN A 182 6.51 9.00 25.80
N GLN A 183 6.05 7.76 25.60
CA GLN A 183 4.92 7.15 26.28
C GLN A 183 5.34 5.77 26.80
N VAL A 184 5.23 5.60 28.12
CA VAL A 184 5.52 4.32 28.78
C VAL A 184 4.27 3.45 28.77
N LEU A 185 4.39 2.27 28.17
CA LEU A 185 3.37 1.24 28.13
C LEU A 185 3.35 0.51 29.47
N LYS A 186 2.27 0.69 30.22
CA LYS A 186 2.12 0.03 31.53
C LYS A 186 1.91 -1.47 31.33
N ALA A 187 2.82 -2.27 31.85
CA ALA A 187 2.64 -3.72 31.90
C ALA A 187 1.40 -4.08 32.74
N VAL A 188 0.69 -5.12 32.32
CA VAL A 188 -0.42 -5.72 33.07
C VAL A 188 0.04 -7.11 33.42
N ALA A 189 -0.13 -7.49 34.69
CA ALA A 189 0.07 -8.87 35.10
C ALA A 189 -0.72 -9.78 34.14
N PRO A 190 -0.14 -10.91 33.68
CA PRO A 190 -0.86 -11.83 32.83
C PRO A 190 -2.16 -12.21 33.55
N ALA A 191 -3.29 -11.78 32.99
CA ALA A 191 -4.58 -12.17 33.54
C ALA A 191 -4.61 -13.70 33.56
N GLN A 192 -4.88 -14.30 34.72
CA GLN A 192 -4.96 -15.76 34.86
C GLN A 192 -5.85 -16.31 33.73
N PRO A 193 -5.29 -17.08 32.79
CA PRO A 193 -6.03 -17.55 31.64
C PRO A 193 -6.71 -18.86 32.02
N ALA A 194 -7.95 -18.83 32.49
CA ALA A 194 -8.66 -20.07 32.78
C ALA A 194 -10.00 -20.18 32.04
N ALA A 195 -11.06 -19.53 32.49
CA ALA A 195 -12.40 -19.98 32.08
C ALA A 195 -12.84 -19.54 30.66
N ARG A 196 -12.80 -18.23 30.36
CA ARG A 196 -13.49 -17.70 29.17
C ARG A 196 -12.80 -18.02 27.85
N ARG A 197 -11.47 -18.12 27.85
CA ARG A 197 -10.67 -18.37 26.63
C ARG A 197 -10.64 -19.85 26.25
N GLN A 198 -10.61 -20.74 27.23
CA GLN A 198 -10.77 -22.19 27.03
C GLN A 198 -12.17 -22.51 26.47
N GLN A 199 -13.22 -21.83 26.95
CA GLN A 199 -14.57 -21.97 26.40
C GLN A 199 -14.66 -21.55 24.92
N ILE A 200 -14.01 -20.45 24.51
CA ILE A 200 -13.97 -20.02 23.10
C ILE A 200 -13.20 -21.03 22.25
N GLN A 201 -12.03 -21.50 22.70
CA GLN A 201 -11.24 -22.49 21.96
C GLN A 201 -11.97 -23.84 21.84
N GLN A 202 -12.65 -24.30 22.90
CA GLN A 202 -13.49 -25.49 22.85
C GLN A 202 -14.69 -25.31 21.88
N ARG A 203 -15.31 -24.14 21.85
CA ARG A 203 -16.40 -23.83 20.91
C ARG A 203 -15.93 -23.87 19.45
N VAL A 204 -14.78 -23.27 19.16
CA VAL A 204 -14.18 -23.30 17.80
C VAL A 204 -13.82 -24.73 17.40
N ARG A 205 -13.17 -25.50 18.28
CA ARG A 205 -12.85 -26.92 18.02
C ARG A 205 -14.11 -27.76 17.74
N ARG A 206 -15.19 -27.57 18.52
CA ARG A 206 -16.47 -28.24 18.27
C ARG A 206 -17.06 -27.86 16.90
N GLN A 207 -17.02 -26.59 16.52
CA GLN A 207 -17.52 -26.14 15.21
C GLN A 207 -16.72 -26.72 14.04
N LEU A 208 -15.39 -26.80 14.18
CA LEU A 208 -14.52 -27.40 13.17
C LEU A 208 -14.74 -28.91 13.04
N ALA A 209 -14.91 -29.63 14.15
CA ALA A 209 -15.23 -31.07 14.14
C ALA A 209 -16.58 -31.36 13.46
N VAL A 210 -17.60 -30.51 13.68
CA VAL A 210 -18.89 -30.62 13.00
C VAL A 210 -18.76 -30.39 11.49
N ARG A 211 -17.87 -29.47 11.06
CA ARG A 211 -17.59 -29.22 9.64
C ARG A 211 -16.83 -30.37 8.97
N ALA A 212 -15.87 -30.98 9.66
CA ALA A 212 -15.10 -32.11 9.14
C ALA A 212 -15.96 -33.36 8.93
N ASN A 213 -17.01 -33.55 9.73
CA ASN A 213 -17.96 -34.66 9.59
C ASN A 213 -19.10 -34.37 8.59
N ARG A 214 -19.10 -33.22 7.92
CA ARG A 214 -20.10 -32.95 6.88
C ARG A 214 -19.63 -33.63 5.59
N PRO A 215 -20.42 -34.53 4.98
CA PRO A 215 -20.05 -35.14 3.72
C PRO A 215 -19.78 -34.05 2.67
N PRO A 216 -18.72 -34.19 1.85
CA PRO A 216 -18.40 -33.22 0.82
C PRO A 216 -19.62 -32.89 -0.05
N ALA A 217 -19.79 -31.62 -0.43
CA ALA A 217 -20.97 -31.17 -1.16
C ALA A 217 -21.22 -31.94 -2.48
N HIS A 218 -20.18 -32.53 -3.08
CA HIS A 218 -20.30 -33.38 -4.27
C HIS A 218 -20.94 -34.74 -3.97
N VAL A 219 -20.76 -35.31 -2.77
CA VAL A 219 -21.41 -36.55 -2.33
C VAL A 219 -22.90 -36.32 -2.08
N VAL A 220 -23.26 -35.16 -1.52
CA VAL A 220 -24.67 -34.78 -1.28
C VAL A 220 -25.42 -34.54 -2.60
N ARG A 221 -24.76 -33.97 -3.62
CA ARG A 221 -25.35 -33.79 -4.96
C ARG A 221 -25.52 -35.12 -5.71
N ALA A 222 -24.57 -36.04 -5.61
CA ALA A 222 -24.69 -37.39 -6.21
C ALA A 222 -25.83 -38.21 -5.57
N ALA A 223 -26.02 -38.10 -4.25
CA ALA A 223 -27.13 -38.76 -3.54
C ALA A 223 -28.51 -38.17 -3.90
N ALA A 224 -28.58 -36.87 -4.20
CA ALA A 224 -29.82 -36.22 -4.66
C ALA A 224 -30.17 -36.57 -6.11
N ALA A 225 -29.16 -36.68 -7.00
CA ALA A 225 -29.36 -37.06 -8.40
C ALA A 225 -29.81 -38.54 -8.55
N ASN A 226 -29.27 -39.45 -7.72
CA ASN A 226 -29.70 -40.85 -7.73
C ASN A 226 -31.11 -41.09 -7.17
N ARG A 227 -31.68 -40.12 -6.44
CA ARG A 227 -33.04 -40.24 -5.88
C ARG A 227 -34.14 -39.85 -6.88
N GLN A 228 -33.79 -39.23 -8.00
CA GLN A 228 -34.73 -38.91 -9.09
C GLN A 228 -34.78 -39.97 -10.20
N LEU A 229 -33.91 -40.98 -10.16
CA LEU A 229 -33.86 -42.06 -11.16
C LEU A 229 -34.54 -43.37 -10.72
N PHE A 230 -35.26 -43.36 -9.60
CA PHE A 230 -35.98 -44.53 -9.05
C PHE A 230 -37.46 -44.22 -8.82
N VAL A 231 -38.15 -43.71 -9.84
CA VAL A 231 -39.63 -43.77 -9.93
C VAL A 231 -40.03 -44.02 -11.39
N SER A 232 -39.83 -45.25 -11.86
CA SER A 232 -40.56 -45.81 -13.00
C SER A 232 -40.23 -47.29 -13.13
N ASP A 233 -41.10 -48.17 -12.60
CA ASP A 233 -41.56 -49.36 -13.34
C ASP A 233 -42.52 -50.19 -12.49
N THR A 234 -43.81 -50.21 -12.90
CA THR A 234 -44.69 -51.38 -12.76
C THR A 234 -45.71 -51.39 -13.91
N SER A 235 -45.44 -52.27 -14.88
CA SER A 235 -46.34 -53.21 -15.58
C SER A 235 -47.52 -52.74 -16.46
N ASP A 236 -47.35 -53.00 -17.77
CA ASP A 236 -48.15 -53.87 -18.67
C ASP A 236 -49.68 -53.73 -18.79
N THR A 237 -50.19 -53.50 -20.01
CA THR A 237 -50.72 -54.56 -20.93
C THR A 237 -51.48 -53.99 -22.15
N ASP A 238 -50.94 -54.30 -23.33
CA ASP A 238 -51.55 -54.95 -24.51
C ASP A 238 -52.72 -54.35 -25.36
N SER A 239 -52.62 -54.68 -26.66
CA SER A 239 -53.62 -54.74 -27.75
C SER A 239 -53.75 -53.64 -28.84
N SER A 240 -53.14 -53.97 -30.00
CA SER A 240 -53.79 -54.24 -31.31
C SER A 240 -54.52 -53.14 -32.11
N SER A 241 -53.89 -52.68 -33.22
CA SER A 241 -54.39 -52.69 -34.64
C SER A 241 -54.07 -51.41 -35.48
N PRO A 242 -53.95 -51.51 -36.83
CA PRO A 242 -53.38 -50.48 -37.75
C PRO A 242 -54.48 -49.80 -38.62
N PRO A 243 -54.21 -49.18 -39.81
CA PRO A 243 -53.14 -48.30 -40.33
C PRO A 243 -53.68 -46.91 -40.78
N SER A 244 -52.83 -45.96 -41.23
CA SER A 244 -53.06 -45.06 -42.41
C SER A 244 -51.97 -43.99 -42.58
N LEU A 245 -51.46 -43.85 -43.82
CA LEU A 245 -50.72 -42.70 -44.38
C LEU A 245 -51.71 -41.82 -45.19
N PRO A 246 -51.34 -40.67 -45.80
CA PRO A 246 -50.41 -39.53 -45.50
C PRO A 246 -51.22 -38.18 -45.68
N PRO A 247 -50.75 -36.98 -46.13
CA PRO A 247 -49.43 -36.41 -46.45
C PRO A 247 -49.24 -34.95 -45.86
N PRO A 248 -48.59 -33.96 -46.53
CA PRO A 248 -47.41 -33.23 -46.04
C PRO A 248 -47.71 -31.81 -45.48
N SER A 249 -46.64 -31.19 -44.97
CA SER A 249 -46.54 -29.82 -44.40
C SER A 249 -47.25 -28.71 -45.18
N PRO A 250 -47.58 -27.57 -44.52
CA PRO A 250 -46.67 -26.43 -44.63
C PRO A 250 -46.55 -25.52 -43.39
N GLU A 251 -45.40 -24.82 -43.37
CA GLU A 251 -45.09 -23.45 -42.92
C GLU A 251 -45.93 -22.69 -41.87
N ALA A 252 -45.14 -22.00 -41.02
CA ALA A 252 -45.28 -20.62 -40.52
C ALA A 252 -46.00 -20.35 -39.17
N ALA A 253 -45.20 -19.72 -38.31
CA ALA A 253 -45.53 -18.61 -37.40
C ALA A 253 -46.53 -18.83 -36.25
N ALA A 254 -46.01 -18.77 -35.02
CA ALA A 254 -46.47 -17.82 -33.99
C ALA A 254 -45.59 -17.93 -32.73
N ASP A 255 -45.11 -16.78 -32.26
CA ASP A 255 -44.49 -16.60 -30.95
C ASP A 255 -45.41 -17.06 -29.81
N PRO A 256 -44.90 -17.71 -28.75
CA PRO A 256 -45.67 -17.93 -27.54
C PRO A 256 -45.78 -16.62 -26.72
N PRO A 257 -46.96 -16.32 -26.13
CA PRO A 257 -47.14 -15.17 -25.27
C PRO A 257 -46.46 -15.36 -23.91
N ASP A 258 -46.07 -14.22 -23.34
CA ASP A 258 -45.43 -14.01 -22.04
C ASP A 258 -45.95 -14.92 -20.91
N GLU A 259 -45.00 -15.55 -20.21
CA GLU A 259 -45.21 -16.12 -18.88
C GLU A 259 -45.59 -15.02 -17.87
N PRO A 260 -46.46 -15.33 -16.89
CA PRO A 260 -46.87 -14.38 -15.88
C PRO A 260 -45.72 -14.03 -14.93
N GLN A 261 -45.51 -12.73 -14.75
CA GLN A 261 -44.61 -12.16 -13.75
C GLN A 261 -44.92 -12.71 -12.36
N SER A 262 -43.98 -13.49 -11.83
CA SER A 262 -43.88 -13.82 -10.42
C SER A 262 -43.64 -12.53 -9.63
N THR A 263 -44.63 -12.16 -8.82
CA THR A 263 -44.51 -11.16 -7.78
C THR A 263 -43.49 -11.66 -6.76
N MET A 264 -42.37 -10.95 -6.62
CA MET A 264 -41.47 -11.12 -5.49
C MET A 264 -42.18 -10.60 -4.24
N ASP A 265 -42.46 -11.50 -3.31
CA ASP A 265 -42.82 -11.16 -1.94
C ASP A 265 -41.65 -10.42 -1.28
N ASP A 266 -41.97 -9.26 -0.73
CA ASP A 266 -41.14 -8.46 0.16
C ASP A 266 -40.62 -9.30 1.33
N VAL A 267 -39.32 -9.59 1.33
CA VAL A 267 -38.63 -10.01 2.55
C VAL A 267 -38.38 -8.74 3.37
N GLN A 268 -39.32 -8.45 4.26
CA GLN A 268 -39.16 -7.48 5.34
C GLN A 268 -37.96 -7.87 6.22
N GLU A 269 -36.88 -7.09 6.13
CA GLU A 269 -35.84 -7.06 7.15
C GLU A 269 -36.44 -6.57 8.49
N PRO A 270 -36.14 -7.21 9.63
CA PRO A 270 -36.58 -6.72 10.93
C PRO A 270 -35.84 -5.42 11.25
N SER A 271 -36.60 -4.32 11.36
CA SER A 271 -36.11 -3.05 11.86
C SER A 271 -35.82 -3.17 13.37
N ASP A 272 -34.53 -3.18 13.73
CA ASP A 272 -34.07 -2.91 15.09
C ASP A 272 -34.33 -1.44 15.44
N THR A 273 -35.53 -1.14 15.93
CA THR A 273 -35.83 0.12 16.61
C THR A 273 -35.38 0.01 18.07
N ASP A 274 -34.10 0.31 18.32
CA ASP A 274 -33.62 0.61 19.66
C ASP A 274 -33.65 2.13 19.91
N ASN A 275 -34.38 2.48 20.97
CA ASN A 275 -34.53 3.77 21.62
C ASN A 275 -33.36 4.76 21.44
N ILE A 276 -33.55 5.77 20.59
CA ILE A 276 -32.78 7.00 20.64
C ILE A 276 -33.52 7.99 21.54
N HIS A 277 -32.98 8.25 22.73
CA HIS A 277 -33.36 9.41 23.52
C HIS A 277 -33.07 10.70 22.72
N PRO A 278 -33.98 11.68 22.70
CA PRO A 278 -33.74 12.94 22.00
C PRO A 278 -32.58 13.69 22.67
N LEU A 279 -31.53 13.94 21.89
CA LEU A 279 -30.51 14.92 22.23
C LEU A 279 -31.15 16.32 22.28
N PRO A 280 -30.83 17.15 23.28
CA PRO A 280 -31.33 18.52 23.34
C PRO A 280 -30.77 19.33 22.16
N SER A 281 -31.65 20.12 21.55
CA SER A 281 -31.37 21.04 20.46
C SER A 281 -30.20 21.99 20.80
N PRO A 282 -29.29 22.27 19.84
CA PRO A 282 -28.25 23.26 20.06
C PRO A 282 -28.86 24.65 20.18
N THR A 283 -28.50 25.35 21.25
CA THR A 283 -28.79 26.77 21.47
C THR A 283 -28.10 27.59 20.37
N PRO A 284 -28.77 28.60 19.77
CA PRO A 284 -28.12 29.46 18.79
C PRO A 284 -26.97 30.21 19.46
N ALA A 285 -25.79 30.16 18.83
CA ALA A 285 -24.62 30.91 19.25
C ALA A 285 -24.93 32.41 19.19
N ALA A 286 -24.64 33.11 20.30
CA ALA A 286 -24.69 34.56 20.34
C ALA A 286 -23.62 35.14 19.41
N ASP A 287 -24.00 36.17 18.64
CA ASP A 287 -23.11 36.93 17.79
C ASP A 287 -21.94 37.52 18.61
N PRO A 288 -20.71 37.51 18.07
CA PRO A 288 -19.58 38.17 18.72
C PRO A 288 -19.76 39.70 18.70
N PRO A 289 -19.32 40.42 19.75
CA PRO A 289 -19.40 41.88 19.79
C PRO A 289 -18.45 42.51 18.77
N ASP A 290 -18.92 43.58 18.15
CA ASP A 290 -18.18 44.45 17.21
C ASP A 290 -16.83 44.90 17.79
N GLU A 291 -15.76 44.60 17.05
CA GLU A 291 -14.43 45.17 17.28
C GLU A 291 -14.41 46.65 16.84
N PRO A 292 -13.83 47.56 17.64
CA PRO A 292 -13.71 48.97 17.27
C PRO A 292 -12.60 49.15 16.22
N GLN A 293 -13.00 49.59 15.02
CA GLN A 293 -12.08 50.03 13.98
C GLN A 293 -11.29 51.25 14.45
N SER A 294 -9.96 51.08 14.55
CA SER A 294 -9.01 52.19 14.72
C SER A 294 -8.55 52.69 13.34
N PRO A 295 -8.41 54.00 13.13
CA PRO A 295 -8.00 54.56 11.85
C PRO A 295 -6.49 54.38 11.65
N MET A 296 -6.08 53.66 10.59
CA MET A 296 -4.69 53.65 10.15
C MET A 296 -4.39 54.85 9.25
N ASP A 297 -3.47 55.67 9.73
CA ASP A 297 -2.84 56.78 9.06
C ASP A 297 -1.94 56.26 7.91
N VAL A 298 -2.23 56.65 6.68
CA VAL A 298 -1.43 56.29 5.50
C VAL A 298 -0.42 57.42 5.25
N SER A 299 0.75 57.31 5.88
CA SER A 299 1.92 58.13 5.54
C SER A 299 2.92 57.32 4.70
N GLY A 300 3.40 57.96 3.64
CA GLY A 300 4.00 57.32 2.46
C GLY A 300 5.31 56.57 2.70
N VAL A 301 5.40 55.42 2.03
CA VAL A 301 6.66 54.69 1.82
C VAL A 301 7.06 54.90 0.36
N SER A 302 8.13 55.68 0.17
CA SER A 302 8.80 55.90 -1.11
C SER A 302 9.44 54.60 -1.59
N SER A 303 9.12 54.17 -2.81
CA SER A 303 9.79 53.04 -3.47
C SER A 303 11.31 53.28 -3.59
N PRO A 304 12.17 52.31 -3.25
CA PRO A 304 13.62 52.45 -3.44
C PRO A 304 14.00 52.44 -4.93
N ASP A 305 14.93 53.33 -5.31
CA ASP A 305 15.45 53.47 -6.67
C ASP A 305 16.16 52.16 -7.10
N PRO A 306 15.76 51.52 -8.22
CA PRO A 306 16.34 50.26 -8.69
C PRO A 306 17.80 50.36 -9.15
N ARG A 307 18.45 51.52 -9.06
CA ARG A 307 19.84 51.75 -9.52
C ARG A 307 20.91 51.64 -8.44
N THR A 308 20.56 51.26 -7.21
CA THR A 308 21.51 51.10 -6.09
C THR A 308 21.65 49.65 -5.60
N ALA A 309 21.57 48.67 -6.51
CA ALA A 309 21.90 47.29 -6.17
C ALA A 309 23.43 47.17 -5.98
N PRO A 310 23.92 46.62 -4.85
CA PRO A 310 25.34 46.33 -4.70
C PRO A 310 25.80 45.33 -5.76
N PRO A 311 27.07 45.40 -6.22
CA PRO A 311 27.60 44.43 -7.18
C PRO A 311 27.42 43.01 -6.63
N VAL A 312 26.77 42.16 -7.41
CA VAL A 312 26.56 40.75 -7.09
C VAL A 312 27.94 40.10 -6.93
N ASP A 313 28.24 39.67 -5.71
CA ASP A 313 29.45 38.92 -5.39
C ASP A 313 29.52 37.72 -6.34
N VAL A 314 30.60 37.62 -7.11
CA VAL A 314 30.84 36.50 -8.01
C VAL A 314 31.07 35.27 -7.14
N ALA A 315 30.00 34.50 -6.91
CA ALA A 315 30.02 33.31 -6.07
C ALA A 315 31.17 32.39 -6.51
N GLN A 316 32.03 32.04 -5.55
CA GLN A 316 33.12 31.10 -5.80
C GLN A 316 32.55 29.79 -6.37
N PRO A 317 33.21 29.16 -7.35
CA PRO A 317 32.72 27.93 -7.96
C PRO A 317 32.55 26.85 -6.89
N ARG A 318 31.31 26.42 -6.68
CA ARG A 318 30.97 25.32 -5.77
C ARG A 318 31.76 24.07 -6.19
N LYS A 319 32.46 23.45 -5.24
CA LYS A 319 33.15 22.17 -5.46
C LYS A 319 32.11 21.07 -5.74
N LEU A 320 32.26 20.38 -6.87
CA LEU A 320 31.38 19.28 -7.26
C LEU A 320 31.69 18.00 -6.48
N THR A 321 30.64 17.28 -6.15
CA THR A 321 30.66 16.06 -5.33
C THR A 321 29.84 14.95 -6.00
N VAL A 322 30.02 13.71 -5.50
CA VAL A 322 29.22 12.56 -5.93
C VAL A 322 27.74 12.84 -5.66
N ASN A 323 26.88 12.47 -6.60
CA ASN A 323 25.45 12.74 -6.69
C ASN A 323 25.03 14.16 -7.08
N ASP A 324 25.97 15.09 -7.32
CA ASP A 324 25.59 16.37 -7.92
C ASP A 324 25.07 16.15 -9.35
N CYS A 325 23.99 16.86 -9.70
CA CYS A 325 23.42 16.87 -11.04
C CYS A 325 24.13 17.92 -11.89
N VAL A 326 24.60 17.51 -13.07
CA VAL A 326 25.40 18.36 -13.96
C VAL A 326 24.84 18.36 -15.37
N VAL A 327 25.02 19.47 -16.08
CA VAL A 327 24.86 19.54 -17.53
C VAL A 327 26.23 19.58 -18.15
N VAL A 328 26.53 18.60 -19.01
CA VAL A 328 27.80 18.49 -19.71
C VAL A 328 27.61 18.88 -21.17
N ARG A 329 28.54 19.67 -21.69
CA ARG A 329 28.65 19.97 -23.12
C ARG A 329 29.51 18.91 -23.80
N TYR A 330 28.89 18.14 -24.68
CA TYR A 330 29.55 17.36 -25.72
C TYR A 330 29.51 18.19 -27.02
N PRO A 331 30.43 18.03 -27.99
CA PRO A 331 30.77 19.07 -28.99
C PRO A 331 29.61 19.92 -29.54
N ASP A 332 28.48 19.30 -29.89
CA ASP A 332 27.30 20.01 -30.40
C ASP A 332 26.02 19.86 -29.55
N ARG A 333 26.09 19.19 -28.39
CA ARG A 333 24.91 18.79 -27.61
C ARG A 333 25.12 18.89 -26.10
N LYS A 334 24.03 19.07 -25.37
CA LYS A 334 24.02 19.19 -23.92
C LYS A 334 23.31 18.00 -23.31
N TYR A 335 23.93 17.37 -22.34
CA TYR A 335 23.38 16.19 -21.69
C TYR A 335 23.35 16.40 -20.17
N PRO A 336 22.17 16.25 -19.54
CA PRO A 336 22.09 16.18 -18.10
C PRO A 336 22.64 14.82 -17.62
N GLY A 337 23.31 14.81 -16.49
CA GLY A 337 23.89 13.62 -15.89
C GLY A 337 24.07 13.74 -14.38
N ILE A 338 24.35 12.62 -13.73
CA ILE A 338 24.69 12.57 -12.30
C ILE A 338 26.15 12.11 -12.14
N ILE A 339 26.91 12.80 -11.29
CA ILE A 339 28.27 12.39 -10.94
C ILE A 339 28.19 11.12 -10.08
N LEU A 340 28.75 10.02 -10.58
CA LEU A 340 28.87 8.75 -9.86
C LEU A 340 30.13 8.68 -9.00
N GLU A 341 31.24 9.23 -9.50
CA GLU A 341 32.56 9.11 -8.88
C GLU A 341 33.45 10.28 -9.29
N CYS A 342 34.31 10.75 -8.38
CA CYS A 342 35.36 11.73 -8.69
C CYS A 342 36.69 11.00 -8.91
N VAL A 343 37.23 11.04 -10.12
CA VAL A 343 38.47 10.36 -10.52
C VAL A 343 39.55 11.40 -10.77
N GLY A 344 40.33 11.72 -9.73
CA GLY A 344 41.32 12.79 -9.78
C GLY A 344 40.65 14.15 -9.97
N THR A 345 40.94 14.84 -11.09
CA THR A 345 40.27 16.09 -11.48
C THR A 345 39.05 15.87 -12.37
N ALA A 346 38.78 14.63 -12.80
CA ALA A 346 37.66 14.30 -13.67
C ALA A 346 36.49 13.68 -12.89
N PHE A 347 35.34 13.58 -13.55
CA PHE A 347 34.09 13.06 -13.01
C PHE A 347 33.61 11.90 -13.87
N LYS A 348 33.26 10.78 -13.24
CA LYS A 348 32.52 9.70 -13.89
C LYS A 348 31.03 10.06 -13.83
N VAL A 349 30.42 10.36 -14.97
CA VAL A 349 29.05 10.88 -15.06
C VAL A 349 28.16 9.86 -15.77
N ASN A 350 26.99 9.57 -15.21
CA ASN A 350 25.94 8.78 -15.87
C ASN A 350 24.95 9.73 -16.55
N PHE A 351 24.90 9.69 -17.88
CA PHE A 351 24.06 10.59 -18.68
C PHE A 351 22.62 10.11 -18.80
N LEU A 352 21.68 11.06 -18.76
CA LEU A 352 20.30 10.81 -19.14
C LEU A 352 20.10 11.14 -20.63
N ARG A 353 19.25 10.35 -21.31
CA ARG A 353 18.87 10.57 -22.70
C ARG A 353 17.50 11.24 -22.83
N PRO A 354 17.30 12.11 -23.82
CA PRO A 354 15.98 12.67 -24.09
C PRO A 354 14.94 11.57 -24.36
N HIS A 355 13.76 11.71 -23.79
CA HIS A 355 12.62 10.83 -24.07
C HIS A 355 12.13 11.09 -25.50
N LYS A 356 11.96 10.03 -26.30
CA LYS A 356 11.66 10.15 -27.76
C LYS A 356 10.38 10.94 -28.07
N THR A 357 9.38 10.90 -27.19
CA THR A 357 8.05 11.48 -27.44
C THR A 357 7.66 12.60 -26.48
N LYS A 358 8.45 12.88 -25.44
CA LYS A 358 8.11 13.84 -24.39
C LYS A 358 9.19 14.91 -24.32
N SER A 359 8.83 16.15 -24.64
CA SER A 359 9.75 17.29 -24.51
C SER A 359 10.16 17.46 -23.05
N ALA A 360 11.42 17.86 -22.83
CA ALA A 360 12.00 18.11 -21.51
C ALA A 360 11.97 16.93 -20.52
N THR A 361 11.66 15.72 -20.99
CA THR A 361 11.74 14.49 -20.19
C THR A 361 12.98 13.71 -20.58
N PHE A 362 13.67 13.17 -19.58
CA PHE A 362 14.89 12.40 -19.75
C PHE A 362 14.76 11.03 -19.09
N VAL A 363 15.46 10.04 -19.63
CA VAL A 363 15.47 8.66 -19.13
C VAL A 363 16.91 8.18 -19.00
N TYR A 364 17.18 7.33 -18.00
CA TYR A 364 18.46 6.61 -17.99
C TYR A 364 18.49 5.62 -19.16
N PRO A 365 19.53 5.65 -20.00
CA PRO A 365 19.71 4.63 -21.01
C PRO A 365 19.98 3.27 -20.36
N ASP A 366 19.56 2.22 -21.06
CA ASP A 366 19.84 0.83 -20.74
C ASP A 366 20.57 0.22 -21.95
N PRO A 367 21.88 -0.08 -21.86
CA PRO A 367 22.74 0.04 -20.68
C PRO A 367 23.08 1.49 -20.28
N PRO A 368 23.55 1.75 -19.04
CA PRO A 368 23.95 3.07 -18.57
C PRO A 368 25.01 3.74 -19.45
N ASP A 369 24.86 5.04 -19.71
CA ASP A 369 25.78 5.82 -20.55
C ASP A 369 26.74 6.59 -19.65
N VAL A 370 27.78 5.87 -19.20
CA VAL A 370 28.76 6.38 -18.24
C VAL A 370 30.02 6.83 -18.97
N GLN A 371 30.41 8.09 -18.77
CA GLN A 371 31.61 8.66 -19.37
C GLN A 371 32.45 9.40 -18.34
N ILE A 372 33.75 9.54 -18.62
CA ILE A 372 34.64 10.41 -17.85
C ILE A 372 34.59 11.82 -18.45
N VAL A 373 34.31 12.80 -17.61
CA VAL A 373 34.08 14.20 -17.96
C VAL A 373 35.06 15.07 -17.18
N VAL A 374 35.76 15.97 -17.87
CA VAL A 374 36.64 16.95 -17.21
C VAL A 374 35.84 18.20 -16.80
N PRO A 375 36.26 18.96 -15.77
CA PRO A 375 35.49 20.08 -15.23
C PRO A 375 35.10 21.13 -16.27
N GLU A 376 35.93 21.35 -17.28
CA GLU A 376 35.72 22.34 -18.35
C GLU A 376 34.52 22.01 -19.25
N MET A 377 34.08 20.75 -19.26
CA MET A 377 32.91 20.31 -20.01
C MET A 377 31.61 20.53 -19.24
N VAL A 378 31.66 20.79 -17.92
CA VAL A 378 30.48 21.02 -17.09
C VAL A 378 30.04 22.47 -17.23
N ILE A 379 28.83 22.70 -17.76
CA ILE A 379 28.30 24.03 -18.06
C ILE A 379 27.22 24.50 -17.09
N ALA A 380 26.65 23.60 -16.29
CA ALA A 380 25.72 23.94 -15.22
C ALA A 380 25.73 22.86 -14.12
N THR A 381 25.59 23.30 -12.87
CA THR A 381 25.66 22.45 -11.67
C THR A 381 24.49 22.69 -10.71
N ALA A 382 23.64 23.68 -11.03
CA ALA A 382 22.43 24.04 -10.28
C ALA A 382 21.18 23.56 -11.05
N ILE A 383 21.20 22.30 -11.47
CA ILE A 383 20.03 21.65 -12.05
C ILE A 383 19.40 20.71 -11.05
N GLU A 384 18.08 20.63 -11.06
CA GLU A 384 17.32 19.70 -10.24
C GLU A 384 16.66 18.66 -11.15
N LEU A 385 16.78 17.39 -10.77
CA LEU A 385 16.16 16.27 -11.46
C LEU A 385 14.91 15.85 -10.70
N LEU A 386 13.74 16.17 -11.25
CA LEU A 386 12.46 15.83 -10.66
C LEU A 386 11.89 14.57 -11.32
N PRO A 387 11.52 13.52 -10.57
CA PRO A 387 10.92 12.33 -11.15
C PRO A 387 9.53 12.65 -11.71
N CYS A 388 9.30 12.32 -12.98
CA CYS A 388 8.02 12.54 -13.67
C CYS A 388 7.01 11.42 -13.46
N ASN A 389 7.45 10.27 -12.94
CA ASN A 389 6.61 9.11 -12.75
C ASN A 389 6.97 8.33 -11.48
N SER A 390 6.02 7.54 -11.00
CA SER A 390 6.17 6.70 -9.80
C SER A 390 7.24 5.61 -9.93
N SER A 391 7.75 5.37 -11.14
CA SER A 391 8.81 4.40 -11.41
C SER A 391 10.22 5.01 -11.38
N PHE A 392 10.36 6.33 -11.21
CA PHE A 392 11.64 7.06 -11.24
C PHE A 392 12.48 6.82 -12.52
N ARG A 393 11.81 6.47 -13.62
CA ARG A 393 12.47 6.22 -14.92
C ARG A 393 12.52 7.44 -15.81
N GLU A 394 11.62 8.39 -15.57
CA GLU A 394 11.51 9.64 -16.31
C GLU A 394 11.81 10.81 -15.38
N TRP A 395 12.61 11.75 -15.87
CA TRP A 395 13.10 12.90 -15.10
C TRP A 395 12.87 14.19 -15.88
N THR A 396 12.43 15.24 -15.20
CA THR A 396 12.42 16.61 -15.73
C THR A 396 13.63 17.32 -15.17
N VAL A 397 14.37 18.02 -16.02
CA VAL A 397 15.50 18.86 -15.59
C VAL A 397 15.00 20.29 -15.47
N THR A 398 15.05 20.85 -14.26
CA THR A 398 14.74 22.25 -13.96
C THR A 398 16.01 23.03 -13.61
N GLY A 399 15.95 24.36 -13.61
CA GLY A 399 17.09 25.22 -13.27
C GLY A 399 18.06 25.53 -14.43
N PHE A 400 17.93 24.86 -15.57
CA PHE A 400 18.70 25.18 -16.77
C PHE A 400 17.95 26.17 -17.68
N GLY A 401 18.40 27.44 -17.73
CA GLY A 401 17.72 28.53 -18.46
C GLY A 401 17.84 28.52 -19.99
N GLY A 402 18.36 27.44 -20.60
CA GLY A 402 18.56 27.35 -22.05
C GLY A 402 17.71 26.25 -22.70
N PRO A 403 17.36 26.36 -24.00
CA PRO A 403 16.65 25.29 -24.70
C PRO A 403 17.50 24.02 -24.77
N TRP A 404 16.85 22.86 -24.60
CA TRP A 404 17.42 21.55 -24.90
C TRP A 404 17.42 21.36 -26.41
N THR A 405 18.59 21.35 -27.03
CA THR A 405 18.75 21.07 -28.46
C THR A 405 18.61 19.56 -28.70
N ASN A 406 17.63 19.15 -29.51
CA ASN A 406 17.43 17.75 -29.92
C ASN A 406 18.54 17.21 -30.82
#